data_AF-A0A2V6TB88-F1
#
_entry.id   AF-A0A2V6TB88-F1
#
_cell.length_a   1.000
_cell.length_b   1.000
_cell.length_c   1.000
_cell.angle_alpha   90.00
_cell.angle_beta   90.00
_cell.angle_gamma   90.00
#
_symmetry.space_group_name_H-M   'P 1'
#
loop_
_entity.id
_entity.type
_entity.pdbx_description
1 polymer ?
#
loop_
_entity_poly.entity_id
_entity_poly.type
_entity_poly.pdbx_seq_one_letter_code
_entity_poly.pdbx_strand_id
1 'polypeptide(L)'
;MKARNTSSSSENKIHDDETARRFGFRGALVPGVTVYAYLTHPLVEAFGAAWLERGTASVRFTKPIHDGEEVLVAGAVTARDTKSVAATVSASTAAGGECATLTATLPAGSPVALNLAHYRSAPLPEDRPVATRAHFASLDALGTPVNAYDDARAAEYLDRFSDALAVYR
;
A
#
# COMPACT_ATOMS: atom_id res chain seq x y z
N MET A 1 15.39 -7.40 -2.16
CA MET A 1 15.22 -6.59 -0.93
C MET A 1 14.72 -7.50 0.17
N LYS A 2 15.03 -7.22 1.45
CA LYS A 2 14.62 -8.09 2.56
C LYS A 2 13.31 -7.62 3.17
N ALA A 3 12.33 -8.52 3.27
CA ALA A 3 11.02 -8.20 3.82
C ALA A 3 11.10 -7.86 5.30
N ARG A 4 10.35 -6.84 5.73
CA ARG A 4 10.24 -6.43 7.13
C ARG A 4 8.79 -6.33 7.56
N ASN A 5 8.43 -7.02 8.63
CA ASN A 5 7.15 -6.83 9.27
C ASN A 5 7.18 -5.55 10.11
N THR A 6 6.58 -4.50 9.57
CA THR A 6 6.56 -3.19 10.21
C THR A 6 5.36 -2.99 11.14
N SER A 7 4.50 -4.01 11.31
CA SER A 7 3.23 -3.91 12.04
C SER A 7 3.08 -4.95 13.15
N SER A 8 4.18 -5.44 13.72
CA SER A 8 4.17 -6.45 14.79
C SER A 8 3.39 -6.03 16.04
N SER A 9 3.33 -4.72 16.34
CA SER A 9 2.56 -4.16 17.45
C SER A 9 1.14 -3.69 17.07
N SER A 10 0.69 -3.93 15.84
CA SER A 10 -0.60 -3.45 15.34
C SER A 10 -1.79 -4.07 16.08
N GLU A 11 -2.91 -3.34 16.11
CA GLU A 11 -4.22 -3.89 16.49
C GLU A 11 -4.64 -5.03 15.54
N ASN A 12 -4.21 -4.98 14.27
CA ASN A 12 -4.40 -6.09 13.35
C ASN A 12 -3.39 -7.21 13.65
N LYS A 13 -3.83 -8.17 14.47
CA LYS A 13 -2.99 -9.25 14.99
C LYS A 13 -2.53 -10.28 13.95
N ILE A 14 -2.94 -10.21 12.69
CA ILE A 14 -2.36 -11.12 11.67
C ILE A 14 -0.87 -10.85 11.39
N HIS A 15 -0.36 -9.71 11.86
CA HIS A 15 1.05 -9.34 11.84
C HIS A 15 1.80 -9.76 13.11
N ASP A 16 1.14 -10.48 14.03
CA ASP A 16 1.75 -11.13 15.18
C ASP A 16 1.99 -12.62 14.89
N ASP A 17 3.11 -13.15 15.36
CA ASP A 17 3.58 -14.50 15.04
C ASP A 17 2.67 -15.59 15.63
N GLU A 18 2.28 -15.43 16.90
CA GLU A 18 1.44 -16.42 17.59
C GLU A 18 0.06 -16.48 16.92
N THR A 19 -0.53 -15.31 16.70
CA THR A 19 -1.83 -15.19 16.05
C THR A 19 -1.80 -15.75 14.63
N ALA A 20 -0.83 -15.36 13.81
CA ALA A 20 -0.74 -15.84 12.43
C ALA A 20 -0.60 -17.37 12.35
N ARG A 21 0.20 -17.98 13.24
CA ARG A 21 0.34 -19.45 13.31
C ARG A 21 -0.97 -20.14 13.68
N ARG A 22 -1.78 -19.55 14.56
CA ARG A 22 -3.12 -20.08 14.90
C ARG A 22 -4.08 -20.09 13.71
N PHE A 23 -3.89 -19.18 12.75
CA PHE A 23 -4.65 -19.15 11.49
C PHE A 23 -4.02 -20.00 10.37
N GLY A 24 -2.96 -20.77 10.67
CA GLY A 24 -2.32 -21.69 9.72
C GLY A 24 -1.21 -21.07 8.86
N PHE A 25 -0.78 -19.84 9.16
CA PHE A 25 0.39 -19.24 8.51
C PHE A 25 1.69 -19.70 9.17
N ARG A 26 2.83 -19.53 8.46
CA ARG A 26 4.15 -19.91 9.00
C ARG A 26 4.63 -18.95 10.11
N GLY A 27 4.17 -17.72 10.06
CA GLY A 27 4.46 -16.66 11.02
C GLY A 27 3.74 -15.38 10.62
N ALA A 28 4.10 -14.28 11.26
CA ALA A 28 3.54 -12.97 11.00
C ALA A 28 3.62 -12.58 9.52
N LEU A 29 2.50 -12.06 9.00
CA LEU A 29 2.44 -11.61 7.62
C LEU A 29 3.06 -10.22 7.51
N VAL A 30 3.88 -9.99 6.49
CA VAL A 30 4.32 -8.63 6.13
C VAL A 30 3.09 -7.84 5.65
N PRO A 31 2.88 -6.60 6.13
CA PRO A 31 1.69 -5.82 5.77
C PRO A 31 1.55 -5.59 4.26
N GLY A 32 0.31 -5.63 3.76
CA GLY A 32 0.03 -5.37 2.34
C GLY A 32 0.52 -4.00 1.88
N VAL A 33 0.44 -2.97 2.73
CA VAL A 33 1.01 -1.64 2.45
C VAL A 33 2.54 -1.67 2.30
N THR A 34 3.23 -2.55 3.02
CA THR A 34 4.68 -2.77 2.88
C THR A 34 5.00 -3.47 1.56
N VAL A 35 4.26 -4.51 1.21
CA VAL A 35 4.42 -5.21 -0.08
C VAL A 35 4.09 -4.27 -1.25
N TYR A 36 3.08 -3.40 -1.10
CA TYR A 36 2.76 -2.36 -2.08
C TYR A 36 3.92 -1.40 -2.28
N ALA A 37 4.57 -0.93 -1.21
CA ALA A 37 5.76 -0.07 -1.32
C ALA A 37 6.88 -0.73 -2.14
N TYR A 38 7.11 -2.04 -1.94
CA TYR A 38 8.08 -2.80 -2.73
C TYR A 38 7.72 -2.83 -4.23
N LEU A 39 6.44 -3.04 -4.55
CA LEU A 39 5.96 -3.08 -5.93
C LEU A 39 5.99 -1.71 -6.62
N THR A 40 5.83 -0.61 -5.86
CA THR A 40 5.90 0.74 -6.42
C THR A 40 7.31 1.28 -6.59
N HIS A 41 8.30 0.73 -5.87
CA HIS A 41 9.69 1.17 -5.94
C HIS A 41 10.23 1.28 -7.38
N PRO A 42 10.18 0.25 -8.24
CA PRO A 42 10.70 0.35 -9.62
C PRO A 42 9.90 1.34 -10.48
N LEU A 43 8.63 1.62 -10.15
CA LEU A 43 7.82 2.61 -10.88
C LEU A 43 8.27 4.02 -10.52
N VAL A 44 8.55 4.27 -9.25
CA VAL A 44 9.06 5.55 -8.76
C VAL A 44 10.49 5.77 -9.27
N GLU A 45 11.32 4.74 -9.29
CA GLU A 45 12.67 4.80 -9.85
C GLU A 45 12.64 5.13 -11.35
N ALA A 46 11.74 4.52 -12.12
CA ALA A 46 11.66 4.72 -13.56
C ALA A 46 10.99 6.04 -13.98
N PHE A 47 10.00 6.52 -13.21
CA PHE A 47 9.17 7.66 -13.61
C PHE A 47 9.26 8.86 -12.68
N GLY A 48 9.94 8.75 -11.53
CA GLY A 48 10.13 9.83 -10.57
C GLY A 48 8.83 10.40 -10.03
N ALA A 49 8.81 11.71 -9.77
CA ALA A 49 7.67 12.44 -9.24
C ALA A 49 6.40 12.29 -10.09
N ALA A 50 6.54 12.06 -11.40
CA ALA A 50 5.40 11.82 -12.27
C ALA A 50 4.54 10.63 -11.82
N TRP A 51 5.17 9.57 -11.33
CA TRP A 51 4.44 8.43 -10.76
C TRP A 51 3.65 8.84 -9.51
N LEU A 52 4.26 9.62 -8.62
CA LEU A 52 3.63 10.07 -7.38
C LEU A 52 2.45 11.03 -7.62
N GLU A 53 2.54 11.86 -8.66
CA GLU A 53 1.53 12.87 -8.97
C GLU A 53 0.29 12.31 -9.68
N ARG A 54 0.46 11.30 -10.53
CA ARG A 54 -0.59 10.88 -11.47
C ARG A 54 -0.60 9.39 -11.82
N GLY A 55 0.32 8.61 -11.24
CA GLY A 55 0.33 7.16 -11.40
C GLY A 55 -0.89 6.52 -10.78
N THR A 56 -1.36 5.44 -11.40
CA THR A 56 -2.44 4.61 -10.88
C THR A 56 -2.01 3.16 -10.88
N ALA A 57 -2.43 2.39 -9.87
CA ALA A 57 -2.08 1.00 -9.72
C ALA A 57 -3.27 0.16 -9.27
N SER A 58 -3.34 -1.08 -9.76
CA SER A 58 -4.16 -2.14 -9.20
C SER A 58 -3.24 -3.25 -8.72
N VAL A 59 -3.36 -3.63 -7.45
CA VAL A 59 -2.49 -4.63 -6.82
C VAL A 59 -3.31 -5.85 -6.41
N ARG A 60 -2.72 -7.04 -6.59
CA ARG A 60 -3.26 -8.31 -6.13
C ARG A 60 -2.21 -9.00 -5.25
N PHE A 61 -2.55 -9.23 -3.99
CA PHE A 61 -1.77 -10.07 -3.08
C PHE A 61 -2.32 -11.50 -3.14
N THR A 62 -1.55 -12.44 -3.71
CA THR A 62 -1.97 -13.83 -3.90
C THR A 62 -1.46 -14.74 -2.80
N LYS A 63 -0.27 -14.45 -2.24
CA LYS A 63 0.34 -15.22 -1.15
C LYS A 63 1.02 -14.30 -0.15
N PRO A 64 1.07 -14.69 1.13
CA PRO A 64 1.78 -13.91 2.14
C PRO A 64 3.30 -13.90 1.89
N ILE A 65 3.94 -12.80 2.26
CA ILE A 65 5.38 -12.68 2.47
C ILE A 65 5.60 -12.64 3.98
N HIS A 66 6.59 -13.37 4.49
CA HIS A 66 6.94 -13.36 5.91
C HIS A 66 8.16 -12.49 6.19
N ASP A 67 8.31 -12.10 7.45
CA ASP A 67 9.47 -11.32 7.90
C ASP A 67 10.79 -12.03 7.56
N GLY A 68 11.76 -11.24 7.09
CA GLY A 68 13.09 -11.73 6.75
C GLY A 68 13.22 -12.49 5.43
N GLU A 69 12.13 -12.75 4.71
CA GLU A 69 12.21 -13.34 3.37
C GLU A 69 12.90 -12.39 2.38
N GLU A 70 13.71 -12.96 1.49
CA GLU A 70 14.24 -12.22 0.34
C GLU A 70 13.15 -12.07 -0.73
N VAL A 71 12.85 -10.82 -1.07
CA VAL A 71 11.86 -10.42 -2.06
C VAL A 71 12.56 -9.96 -3.33
N LEU A 72 12.28 -10.65 -4.43
CA LEU A 72 12.63 -10.22 -5.78
C LEU A 72 11.45 -9.45 -6.36
N VAL A 73 11.69 -8.20 -6.75
CA VAL A 73 10.73 -7.36 -7.46
C VAL A 73 11.20 -7.20 -8.90
N ALA A 74 10.30 -7.44 -9.85
CA ALA A 74 10.58 -7.29 -11.27
C ALA A 74 9.44 -6.51 -11.93
N GLY A 75 9.79 -5.57 -12.81
CA GLY A 75 8.82 -4.76 -13.52
C GLY A 75 9.15 -4.64 -15.00
N ALA A 76 8.12 -4.43 -15.82
CA ALA A 76 8.27 -4.18 -17.26
C ALA A 76 7.22 -3.18 -17.74
N VAL A 77 7.62 -2.28 -18.64
CA VAL A 77 6.68 -1.49 -19.43
C VAL A 77 6.04 -2.40 -20.46
N THR A 78 4.72 -2.50 -20.45
CA THR A 78 3.94 -3.37 -21.34
C THR A 78 3.36 -2.63 -22.53
N ALA A 79 3.13 -1.33 -22.40
CA ALA A 79 2.71 -0.46 -23.50
C ALA A 79 3.13 0.99 -23.25
N ARG A 80 3.34 1.75 -24.32
CA ARG A 80 3.57 3.20 -24.28
C ARG A 80 3.03 3.84 -25.53
N ASP A 81 2.24 4.89 -25.36
CA ASP A 81 1.82 5.79 -26.42
C ASP A 81 1.91 7.26 -25.97
N THR A 82 1.34 8.18 -26.75
CA THR A 82 1.37 9.61 -26.44
C THR A 82 0.46 10.03 -25.28
N LYS A 83 -0.46 9.15 -24.86
CA LYS A 83 -1.46 9.40 -23.81
C LYS A 83 -1.10 8.72 -22.50
N SER A 84 -0.43 7.57 -22.52
CA SER A 84 -0.05 6.85 -21.29
C SER A 84 1.10 5.86 -21.44
N VAL A 85 1.63 5.45 -20.29
CA VAL A 85 2.51 4.29 -20.14
C VAL A 85 1.78 3.25 -19.29
N ALA A 86 1.79 1.99 -19.71
CA ALA A 86 1.33 0.86 -18.91
C ALA A 86 2.53 0.00 -18.49
N ALA A 87 2.49 -0.50 -17.25
CA ALA A 87 3.52 -1.37 -16.72
C ALA A 87 2.92 -2.48 -15.85
N THR A 88 3.68 -3.55 -15.67
CA THR A 88 3.38 -4.61 -14.71
C THR A 88 4.56 -4.80 -13.79
N VAL A 89 4.31 -5.03 -12.50
CA VAL A 89 5.33 -5.36 -11.50
C VAL A 89 4.89 -6.61 -10.73
N SER A 90 5.81 -7.51 -10.41
CA SER A 90 5.57 -8.64 -9.52
C SER A 90 6.58 -8.67 -8.38
N ALA A 91 6.14 -9.23 -7.26
CA ALA A 91 6.97 -9.53 -6.09
C ALA A 91 6.94 -11.03 -5.84
N SER A 92 8.11 -11.63 -5.68
CA SER A 92 8.26 -13.07 -5.46
C SER A 92 9.29 -13.38 -4.37
N THR A 93 9.12 -14.52 -3.70
CA THR A 93 10.10 -15.05 -2.74
C THR A 93 10.40 -16.51 -3.04
N ALA A 94 11.54 -17.02 -2.56
CA ALA A 94 11.90 -18.42 -2.74
C ALA A 94 10.86 -19.39 -2.13
N ALA A 95 10.20 -18.98 -1.04
CA ALA A 95 9.20 -19.80 -0.36
C ALA A 95 7.80 -19.68 -0.96
N GLY A 96 7.40 -18.48 -1.38
CA GLY A 96 6.05 -18.22 -1.89
C GLY A 96 5.90 -18.36 -3.40
N GLY A 97 7.00 -18.32 -4.16
CA GLY A 97 6.94 -18.06 -5.60
C GLY A 97 6.44 -16.64 -5.85
N GLU A 98 5.58 -16.43 -6.85
CA GLU A 98 4.91 -15.14 -7.04
C GLU A 98 3.87 -14.88 -5.93
N CYS A 99 4.08 -13.81 -5.16
CA CYS A 99 3.28 -13.45 -3.99
C CYS A 99 2.34 -12.28 -4.25
N ALA A 100 2.72 -11.36 -5.14
CA ALA A 100 1.90 -10.22 -5.50
C ALA A 100 2.19 -9.73 -6.91
N THR A 101 1.17 -9.16 -7.55
CA THR A 101 1.26 -8.53 -8.87
C THR A 101 0.60 -7.16 -8.83
N LEU A 102 1.12 -6.24 -9.64
CA LEU A 102 0.65 -4.88 -9.79
C LEU A 102 0.56 -4.54 -11.28
N THR A 103 -0.58 -4.03 -11.72
CA THR A 103 -0.72 -3.35 -13.01
C THR A 103 -0.75 -1.85 -12.78
N ALA A 104 0.06 -1.12 -13.54
CA ALA A 104 0.25 0.31 -13.41
C ALA A 104 -0.13 1.03 -14.70
N THR A 105 -0.68 2.24 -14.55
CA THR A 105 -0.85 3.18 -15.66
C THR A 105 -0.37 4.56 -15.22
N LEU A 106 0.47 5.17 -16.05
CA LEU A 106 0.93 6.55 -15.91
C LEU A 106 0.37 7.38 -17.09
N PRO A 107 -0.70 8.17 -16.88
CA PRO A 107 -1.20 9.09 -17.88
C PRO A 107 -0.21 10.24 -18.18
N ALA A 108 -0.26 10.76 -19.40
CA ALA A 108 0.48 11.97 -19.78
C ALA A 108 -0.14 13.25 -19.20
N GLY A 109 -1.47 13.27 -19.04
CA GLY A 109 -2.21 14.38 -18.46
C GLY A 109 -2.33 14.31 -16.93
N SER A 110 -2.71 15.44 -16.33
CA SER A 110 -3.01 15.51 -14.89
C SER A 110 -4.37 14.88 -14.58
N PRO A 111 -4.54 14.27 -13.39
CA PRO A 111 -5.84 13.80 -12.94
C PRO A 111 -6.83 14.97 -12.82
N VAL A 112 -8.11 14.68 -13.05
CA VAL A 112 -9.18 15.65 -12.80
C VAL A 112 -9.26 15.92 -11.30
N ALA A 113 -9.20 17.18 -10.89
CA ALA A 113 -9.32 17.56 -9.50
C ALA A 113 -10.67 17.09 -8.92
N LEU A 114 -10.63 16.49 -7.73
CA LEU A 114 -11.83 16.08 -7.01
C LEU A 114 -12.60 17.31 -6.52
N ASN A 115 -13.90 17.35 -6.79
CA ASN A 115 -14.77 18.32 -6.15
C ASN A 115 -15.05 17.86 -4.71
N LEU A 116 -14.35 18.46 -3.74
CA LEU A 116 -14.50 18.11 -2.32
C LEU A 116 -15.94 18.34 -1.81
N ALA A 117 -16.74 19.19 -2.46
CA ALA A 117 -18.14 19.40 -2.09
C ALA A 117 -19.02 18.15 -2.29
N HIS A 118 -18.58 17.16 -3.08
CA HIS A 118 -19.28 15.88 -3.22
C HIS A 118 -19.04 14.91 -2.06
N TYR A 119 -18.06 15.20 -1.19
CA TYR A 119 -17.71 14.35 -0.06
C TYR A 119 -18.20 15.00 1.23
N ARG A 120 -19.15 14.33 1.89
CA ARG A 120 -19.67 14.81 3.19
C ARG A 120 -18.53 14.79 4.21
N SER A 121 -18.35 15.92 4.90
CA SER A 121 -17.53 16.00 6.10
C SER A 121 -18.39 15.73 7.33
N ALA A 122 -17.93 14.84 8.21
CA ALA A 122 -18.55 14.56 9.49
C ALA A 122 -17.46 14.22 10.52
N PRO A 123 -17.63 14.58 11.81
CA PRO A 123 -16.68 14.14 12.84
C PRO A 123 -16.63 12.62 12.93
N LEU A 124 -15.48 12.06 13.28
CA LEU A 124 -15.39 10.67 13.70
C LEU A 124 -16.12 10.50 15.05
N PRO A 125 -16.74 9.34 15.31
CA PRO A 125 -17.30 9.05 16.62
C PRO A 125 -16.19 9.05 17.69
N GLU A 126 -16.51 9.53 18.90
CA GLU A 126 -15.55 9.57 20.02
C GLU A 126 -15.07 8.17 20.39
N ASP A 127 -16.00 7.20 20.43
CA ASP A 127 -15.71 5.79 20.67
C ASP A 127 -15.84 4.96 19.39
N ARG A 128 -15.09 3.86 19.29
CA ARG A 128 -15.23 2.89 18.18
C ARG A 128 -16.49 2.05 18.37
N PRO A 129 -17.57 2.26 17.60
CA PRO A 129 -18.81 1.51 17.77
C PRO A 129 -18.64 0.06 17.33
N VAL A 130 -19.52 -0.82 17.81
CA VAL A 130 -19.55 -2.21 17.37
C VAL A 130 -19.93 -2.26 15.89
N ALA A 131 -19.07 -2.88 15.08
CA ALA A 131 -19.26 -3.02 13.64
C ALA A 131 -20.42 -3.99 13.32
N THR A 132 -21.64 -3.47 13.29
CA THR A 132 -22.84 -4.23 12.90
C THR A 132 -23.45 -3.68 11.61
N ARG A 133 -24.11 -4.54 10.84
CA ARG A 133 -24.84 -4.11 9.64
C ARG A 133 -25.91 -3.07 9.96
N ALA A 134 -26.64 -3.25 11.07
CA ALA A 134 -27.67 -2.30 11.50
C ALA A 134 -27.08 -0.93 11.81
N HIS A 135 -25.95 -0.88 12.53
CA HIS A 135 -25.26 0.37 12.81
C HIS A 135 -24.80 1.06 11.52
N PHE A 136 -24.08 0.37 10.63
CA PHE A 136 -23.63 0.97 9.39
C PHE A 136 -24.77 1.42 8.47
N ALA A 137 -25.89 0.68 8.44
CA ALA A 137 -27.07 1.07 7.68
C ALA A 137 -27.80 2.29 8.25
N SER A 138 -27.61 2.58 9.56
CA SER A 138 -28.19 3.76 10.21
C SER A 138 -27.37 5.04 10.00
N LEU A 139 -26.14 4.92 9.48
CA LEU A 139 -25.23 6.04 9.27
C LEU A 139 -25.33 6.55 7.83
N ASP A 140 -25.55 7.85 7.69
CA ASP A 140 -25.37 8.54 6.40
C ASP A 140 -23.88 8.73 6.05
N ALA A 141 -23.00 8.72 7.05
CA ALA A 141 -21.56 8.85 6.91
C ALA A 141 -20.84 8.19 8.09
N LEU A 142 -19.67 7.59 7.84
CA LEU A 142 -18.83 6.95 8.86
C LEU A 142 -17.95 7.94 9.65
N GLY A 143 -17.91 9.21 9.21
CA GLY A 143 -16.99 10.23 9.69
C GLY A 143 -15.82 10.49 8.72
N THR A 144 -15.07 11.56 8.98
CA THR A 144 -13.96 12.03 8.16
C THR A 144 -12.67 11.94 8.95
N PRO A 145 -11.78 10.98 8.62
CA PRO A 145 -10.45 10.92 9.24
C PRO A 145 -9.61 12.12 8.80
N VAL A 146 -8.91 12.73 9.76
CA VAL A 146 -7.93 13.78 9.50
C VAL A 146 -6.56 13.21 9.83
N ASN A 147 -5.74 12.99 8.80
CA ASN A 147 -4.38 12.52 8.94
C ASN A 147 -3.43 13.67 8.65
N ALA A 148 -2.53 13.98 9.60
CA ALA A 148 -1.45 14.93 9.36
C ALA A 148 -0.26 14.20 8.70
N TYR A 149 0.16 14.69 7.54
CA TYR A 149 1.38 14.25 6.87
C TYR A 149 2.36 15.42 6.89
N ASP A 150 3.19 15.47 7.92
CA ASP A 150 4.27 16.44 8.10
C ASP A 150 5.64 15.81 7.78
N ASP A 151 6.69 16.63 7.70
CA ASP A 151 8.06 16.17 7.41
C ASP A 151 8.55 15.12 8.41
N ALA A 152 8.11 15.22 9.67
CA ALA A 152 8.50 14.29 10.71
C ALA A 152 7.83 12.92 10.53
N ARG A 153 6.58 12.85 10.05
CA ARG A 153 5.95 11.58 9.64
C ARG A 153 6.57 11.02 8.38
N ALA A 154 6.93 11.87 7.42
CA ALA A 154 7.62 11.42 6.22
C ALA A 154 8.97 10.76 6.58
N ALA A 155 9.75 11.37 7.48
CA ALA A 155 11.01 10.81 7.97
C ALA A 155 10.81 9.48 8.71
N GLU A 156 9.80 9.37 9.59
CA GLU A 156 9.47 8.11 10.27
C GLU A 156 9.13 6.99 9.27
N TYR A 157 8.34 7.31 8.25
CA TYR A 157 8.01 6.36 7.18
C TYR A 157 9.27 5.95 6.40
N LEU A 158 10.14 6.88 6.05
CA LEU A 158 11.39 6.56 5.35
C LEU A 158 12.29 5.61 6.14
N ASP A 159 12.45 5.82 7.44
CA ASP A 159 13.23 4.92 8.29
C ASP A 159 12.61 3.52 8.34
N ARG A 160 11.28 3.47 8.49
CA ARG A 160 10.50 2.22 8.57
C ARG A 160 10.61 1.36 7.31
N PHE A 161 10.56 1.95 6.13
CA PHE A 161 10.60 1.22 4.85
C PHE A 161 12.00 1.14 4.24
N SER A 162 12.91 2.01 4.68
CA SER A 162 14.30 2.11 4.19
C SER A 162 14.38 2.25 2.66
N ASP A 163 13.44 2.97 2.05
CA ASP A 163 13.49 3.26 0.62
C ASP A 163 14.58 4.31 0.33
N ALA A 164 15.48 3.97 -0.59
CA ALA A 164 16.66 4.77 -0.89
C ALA A 164 16.40 5.86 -1.96
N LEU A 165 15.25 5.87 -2.65
CA LEU A 165 15.03 6.80 -3.74
C LEU A 165 15.08 8.27 -3.28
N ALA A 166 15.82 9.08 -4.03
CA ALA A 166 16.06 10.48 -3.69
C ALA A 166 14.78 11.33 -3.69
N VAL A 167 13.77 10.95 -4.49
CA VAL A 167 12.50 11.69 -4.60
C VAL A 167 11.70 11.75 -3.29
N TYR A 168 12.03 10.91 -2.31
CA TYR A 168 11.38 10.92 -1.00
C TYR A 168 12.09 11.82 0.02
N ARG A 169 13.24 12.40 -0.31
CA ARG A 169 14.03 13.30 0.56
C ARG A 169 14.02 14.72 0.02
#